data_AF-A0A9D5FF53-F1
#
_entry.id   AF-A0A9D5FF53-F1
#
_cell.length_a   1.000
_cell.length_b   1.000
_cell.length_c   1.000
_cell.angle_alpha   90.00
_cell.angle_beta   90.00
_cell.angle_gamma   90.00
#
_symmetry.space_group_name_H-M   'P 1'
#
loop_
_entity.id
_entity.type
_entity.pdbx_description
1 polymer ?
#
loop_
_entity_poly.entity_id
_entity_poly.type
_entity_poly.pdbx_seq_one_letter_code
_entity_poly.pdbx_strand_id
1 'polypeptide(L)'
;MDEILLSELIARTKESIRPLEHSQSTLYQYAMTWGGLTRYFIGKNQVLFSKQLAEQYVIESKKLLEAGAIKKWRYKLIRLTVYMLIEIYEKDQFTWNYHKYDPPTYLHHSSYVLLLNDYVNNLKNEGKAFGTIQTYGIVSRQFLEYLELKNIKDIADVQLITVSLFIPSISKQYQPTSMRTVLSALRSFLRFAKKKNLINCSLSRAIPGSFGRKTLIVPTITPKEEQKLLSSVDRNTPSGKRNYAMLLLALRTGLRSIDISNLQLINIHWKANTIEIVQKKTGTPLVLPLLTDVGNAIADYILNGRPYSQLPQIFLLTHAPYHKLSGRSSCYSVSRKTMKDAGIRQDNGDQRGFHCLRHSLAARLLSEETPLPIISSILGHRNKDSTKVYLSTDLAHLRACALSLQGIEVTQEELL
;
A
#
# COMPACT_ATOMS: atom_id res chain seq x y z
N MET A 1 31.85 16.26 -12.00
CA MET A 1 30.51 16.91 -11.94
C MET A 1 30.78 18.38 -11.92
N ASP A 2 30.31 19.09 -12.93
CA ASP A 2 30.64 20.49 -13.12
C ASP A 2 30.07 21.34 -11.98
N GLU A 3 30.83 22.37 -11.58
CA GLU A 3 30.40 23.37 -10.63
C GLU A 3 29.25 24.18 -11.26
N ILE A 4 28.06 24.10 -10.67
CA ILE A 4 26.87 24.82 -11.14
C ILE A 4 26.35 25.75 -10.06
N LEU A 5 25.95 26.96 -10.44
CA LEU A 5 25.27 27.88 -9.54
C LEU A 5 23.92 27.30 -9.13
N LEU A 6 23.55 27.42 -7.84
CA LEU A 6 22.23 26.97 -7.37
C LEU A 6 21.09 27.67 -8.14
N SER A 7 21.25 28.95 -8.46
CA SER A 7 20.28 29.72 -9.25
C SER A 7 20.10 29.15 -10.66
N GLU A 8 21.19 28.76 -11.31
CA GLU A 8 21.18 28.15 -12.63
C GLU A 8 20.54 26.76 -12.58
N LEU A 9 20.89 25.93 -11.59
CA LEU A 9 20.26 24.62 -11.39
C LEU A 9 18.75 24.74 -11.16
N ILE A 10 18.30 25.74 -10.38
CA ILE A 10 16.87 26.03 -10.19
C ILE A 10 16.20 26.41 -11.53
N ALA A 11 16.86 27.23 -12.36
CA ALA A 11 16.33 27.60 -13.67
C ALA A 11 16.21 26.38 -14.60
N ARG A 12 17.26 25.56 -14.71
CA ARG A 12 17.24 24.29 -15.47
C ARG A 12 16.16 23.33 -14.95
N THR A 13 15.95 23.32 -13.64
CA THR A 13 14.89 22.51 -13.02
C THR A 13 13.51 22.98 -13.40
N LYS A 14 13.25 24.30 -13.41
CA LYS A 14 11.97 24.87 -13.87
C LYS A 14 11.66 24.49 -15.31
N GLU A 15 12.67 24.52 -16.18
CA GLU A 15 12.52 24.08 -17.58
C GLU A 15 12.20 22.59 -17.68
N SER A 16 12.94 21.75 -16.94
CA SER A 16 12.76 20.30 -16.95
C SER A 16 11.39 19.84 -16.44
N ILE A 17 10.76 20.59 -15.52
CA ILE A 17 9.41 20.26 -15.02
C ILE A 17 8.28 20.90 -15.83
N ARG A 18 8.56 21.79 -16.79
CA ARG A 18 7.53 22.45 -17.61
C ARG A 18 6.60 21.45 -18.33
N PRO A 19 7.11 20.35 -18.93
CA PRO A 19 6.26 19.35 -19.58
C PRO A 19 5.29 18.60 -18.65
N LEU A 20 5.43 18.76 -17.33
CA LEU A 20 4.55 18.13 -16.35
C LEU A 20 3.21 18.85 -16.15
N GLU A 21 3.04 20.03 -16.75
CA GLU A 21 1.79 20.82 -16.75
C GLU A 21 1.25 21.15 -15.35
N HIS A 22 2.14 21.36 -14.38
CA HIS A 22 1.76 21.78 -13.04
C HIS A 22 0.94 23.09 -13.04
N SER A 23 -0.02 23.20 -12.13
CA SER A 23 -0.78 24.45 -11.93
C SER A 23 0.14 25.60 -11.49
N GLN A 24 -0.25 26.84 -11.83
CA GLN A 24 0.49 28.05 -11.43
C GLN A 24 0.71 28.14 -9.91
N SER A 25 -0.31 27.76 -9.12
CA SER A 25 -0.19 27.70 -7.66
C SER A 25 0.89 26.70 -7.21
N THR A 26 1.00 25.55 -7.87
CA THR A 26 2.04 24.55 -7.55
C THR A 26 3.45 25.06 -7.90
N LEU A 27 3.61 25.70 -9.06
CA LEU A 27 4.89 26.30 -9.47
C LEU A 27 5.31 27.42 -8.52
N TYR A 28 4.37 28.24 -8.05
CA TYR A 28 4.63 29.25 -7.03
C TYR A 28 5.12 28.62 -5.71
N GLN A 29 4.48 27.54 -5.26
CA GLN A 29 4.92 26.81 -4.06
C GLN A 29 6.34 26.24 -4.20
N TYR A 30 6.72 25.75 -5.37
CA TYR A 30 8.09 25.30 -5.66
C TYR A 30 9.10 26.44 -5.65
N ALA A 31 8.76 27.59 -6.26
CA ALA A 31 9.60 28.78 -6.22
C ALA A 31 9.82 29.25 -4.77
N MET A 32 8.78 29.22 -3.93
CA MET A 32 8.89 29.58 -2.51
C MET A 32 9.79 28.63 -1.70
N THR A 33 9.77 27.32 -1.98
CA THR A 33 10.71 26.38 -1.36
C THR A 33 12.14 26.60 -1.82
N TRP A 34 12.37 26.80 -3.13
CA TRP A 34 13.70 27.05 -3.65
C TRP A 34 14.28 28.37 -3.13
N GLY A 35 13.47 29.43 -2.99
CA GLY A 35 13.92 30.67 -2.34
C GLY A 35 14.27 30.49 -0.84
N GLY A 36 13.66 29.51 -0.17
CA GLY A 36 14.09 29.09 1.17
C GLY A 36 15.46 28.40 1.17
N LEU A 37 15.68 27.49 0.22
CA LEU A 37 16.96 26.81 0.02
C LEU A 37 18.07 27.80 -0.36
N THR A 38 17.80 28.76 -1.26
CA THR A 38 18.77 29.79 -1.65
C THR A 38 19.21 30.63 -0.46
N ARG A 39 18.28 31.04 0.42
CA ARG A 39 18.63 31.76 1.66
C ARG A 39 19.48 30.90 2.61
N TYR A 40 19.21 29.60 2.68
CA TYR A 40 20.02 28.67 3.47
C TYR A 40 21.46 28.57 2.95
N PHE A 41 21.64 28.49 1.64
CA PHE A 41 22.95 28.47 0.97
C PHE A 41 23.72 29.78 1.19
N ILE A 42 23.06 30.93 1.01
CA ILE A 42 23.66 32.25 1.28
C ILE A 42 24.10 32.37 2.74
N GLY A 43 23.28 31.93 3.70
CA GLY A 43 23.64 31.93 5.13
C GLY A 43 24.82 31.02 5.49
N LYS A 44 25.26 30.16 4.56
CA LYS A 44 26.45 29.30 4.66
C LYS A 44 27.60 29.79 3.76
N ASN A 45 27.49 30.99 3.20
CA ASN A 45 28.44 31.59 2.26
C ASN A 45 28.74 30.71 1.04
N GLN A 46 27.73 29.99 0.55
CA GLN A 46 27.86 29.08 -0.59
C GLN A 46 26.88 29.44 -1.71
N VAL A 47 27.37 29.60 -2.94
CA VAL A 47 26.57 29.93 -4.13
C VAL A 47 26.45 28.77 -5.12
N LEU A 48 27.47 27.89 -5.15
CA LEU A 48 27.48 26.67 -5.95
C LEU A 48 26.61 25.60 -5.29
N PHE A 49 25.88 24.84 -6.10
CA PHE A 49 25.09 23.73 -5.62
C PHE A 49 26.00 22.66 -4.97
N SER A 50 25.62 22.22 -3.78
CA SER A 50 26.21 21.06 -3.11
C SER A 50 25.10 20.12 -2.68
N LYS A 51 25.17 18.87 -3.16
CA LYS A 51 24.25 17.81 -2.76
C LYS A 51 24.22 17.64 -1.24
N GLN A 52 25.39 17.61 -0.59
CA GLN A 52 25.51 17.44 0.86
C GLN A 52 24.79 18.56 1.61
N LEU A 53 24.97 19.82 1.19
CA LEU A 53 24.33 20.96 1.84
C LEU A 53 22.81 20.96 1.62
N ALA A 54 22.35 20.55 0.43
CA ALA A 54 20.93 20.40 0.14
C ALA A 54 20.27 19.28 0.96
N GLU A 55 20.94 18.14 1.12
CA GLU A 55 20.48 17.05 1.99
C GLU A 55 20.45 17.47 3.46
N GLN A 56 21.45 18.22 3.92
CA GLN A 56 21.48 18.80 5.26
C GLN A 56 20.26 19.71 5.51
N TYR A 57 19.90 20.57 4.55
CA TYR A 57 18.71 21.41 4.66
C TYR A 57 17.42 20.60 4.85
N VAL A 58 17.31 19.44 4.18
CA VAL A 58 16.17 18.52 4.36
C VAL A 58 16.15 17.91 5.76
N ILE A 59 17.31 17.52 6.29
CA ILE A 59 17.46 16.96 7.64
C ILE A 59 17.06 18.02 8.69
N GLU A 60 17.57 19.24 8.56
CA GLU A 60 17.22 20.34 9.48
C GLU A 60 15.74 20.71 9.40
N SER A 61 15.17 20.74 8.18
CA SER A 61 13.73 20.92 7.98
C SER A 61 12.90 19.82 8.65
N LYS A 62 13.41 18.58 8.72
CA LYS A 62 12.74 17.49 9.45
C LYS A 62 12.74 17.74 10.96
N LYS A 63 13.84 18.24 11.53
CA LYS A 63 13.90 18.63 12.95
C LYS A 63 12.88 19.72 13.27
N LEU A 64 12.70 20.70 12.37
CA LEU A 64 11.66 21.73 12.51
C LEU A 64 10.24 21.14 12.49
N LEU A 65 10.00 20.09 11.70
CA LEU A 65 8.72 19.37 11.70
C LEU A 65 8.51 18.63 13.04
N GLU A 66 9.53 17.95 13.54
CA GLU A 66 9.50 17.21 14.81
C GLU A 66 9.28 18.16 16.00
N ALA A 67 9.87 19.36 15.95
CA ALA A 67 9.65 20.44 16.91
C ALA A 67 8.31 21.20 16.72
N GLY A 68 7.49 20.84 15.72
CA GLY A 68 6.20 21.47 15.46
C GLY A 68 6.25 22.86 14.80
N ALA A 69 7.45 23.38 14.49
CA ALA A 69 7.65 24.69 13.88
C ALA A 69 7.16 24.78 12.42
N ILE A 70 7.12 23.65 11.70
CA ILE A 70 6.54 23.58 10.36
C ILE A 70 5.51 22.45 10.24
N LYS A 71 4.51 22.65 9.39
CA LYS A 71 3.49 21.62 9.10
C LYS A 71 4.06 20.51 8.20
N LYS A 72 3.51 19.30 8.33
CA LYS A 72 3.92 18.11 7.55
C LYS A 72 3.88 18.29 6.04
N TRP A 73 2.89 19.02 5.51
CA TRP A 73 2.79 19.28 4.06
C TRP A 73 3.94 20.17 3.57
N ARG A 74 4.36 21.15 4.38
CA ARG A 74 5.48 22.06 4.06
C ARG A 74 6.80 21.31 4.03
N TYR A 75 7.05 20.43 5.01
CA TYR A 75 8.22 19.55 5.00
C TYR A 75 8.27 18.64 3.75
N LYS A 76 7.13 18.02 3.40
CA LYS A 76 7.05 17.19 2.19
C LYS A 76 7.38 17.97 0.93
N LEU A 77 6.91 19.22 0.83
CA LEU A 77 7.17 20.10 -0.30
C LEU A 77 8.66 20.47 -0.39
N ILE A 78 9.27 20.92 0.72
CA ILE A 78 10.71 21.22 0.82
C ILE A 78 11.52 20.03 0.32
N ARG A 79 11.23 18.85 0.89
CA ARG A 79 11.93 17.61 0.56
C ARG A 79 11.82 17.28 -0.93
N LEU A 80 10.60 17.32 -1.48
CA LEU A 80 10.35 17.07 -2.89
C LEU A 80 11.20 18.00 -3.76
N THR A 81 11.13 19.32 -3.52
CA THR A 81 11.80 20.33 -4.35
C THR A 81 13.32 20.27 -4.28
N VAL A 82 13.89 19.82 -3.15
CA VAL A 82 15.33 19.57 -3.01
C VAL A 82 15.74 18.34 -3.81
N TYR A 83 14.99 17.24 -3.70
CA TYR A 83 15.34 16.04 -4.46
C TYR A 83 15.14 16.19 -5.97
N MET A 84 14.24 17.07 -6.43
CA MET A 84 14.19 17.46 -7.85
C MET A 84 15.53 18.05 -8.32
N LEU A 85 16.11 18.98 -7.53
CA LEU A 85 17.39 19.59 -7.85
C LEU A 85 18.53 18.56 -7.86
N ILE A 86 18.55 17.67 -6.86
CA ILE A 86 19.55 16.60 -6.78
C ILE A 86 19.45 15.67 -7.99
N GLU A 87 18.25 15.26 -8.38
CA GLU A 87 18.06 14.35 -9.52
C GLU A 87 18.52 14.98 -10.84
N ILE A 88 18.20 16.25 -11.06
CA ILE A 88 18.65 16.98 -12.25
C ILE A 88 20.16 17.20 -12.23
N TYR A 89 20.74 17.53 -11.08
CA TYR A 89 22.18 17.67 -10.93
C TYR A 89 22.93 16.36 -11.24
N GLU A 90 22.38 15.21 -10.86
CA GLU A 90 23.02 13.91 -11.06
C GLU A 90 22.81 13.31 -12.46
N LYS A 91 21.66 13.59 -13.10
CA LYS A 91 21.22 12.85 -14.30
C LYS A 91 20.93 13.73 -15.50
N ASP A 92 20.93 15.05 -15.34
CA ASP A 92 20.49 16.04 -16.34
C ASP A 92 19.08 15.79 -16.90
N GLN A 93 18.30 14.97 -16.19
CA GLN A 93 16.94 14.59 -16.55
C GLN A 93 16.13 14.45 -15.27
N PHE A 94 14.87 14.88 -15.33
CA PHE A 94 13.94 14.72 -14.23
C PHE A 94 12.83 13.75 -14.58
N THR A 95 12.67 12.71 -13.76
CA THR A 95 11.51 11.83 -13.84
C THR A 95 10.62 12.05 -12.62
N TRP A 96 9.39 12.50 -12.84
CA TRP A 96 8.48 12.71 -11.72
C TRP A 96 8.22 11.39 -10.98
N ASN A 97 8.72 11.32 -9.76
CA ASN A 97 8.56 10.18 -8.88
C ASN A 97 8.09 10.62 -7.50
N TYR A 98 7.20 9.81 -6.91
CA TYR A 98 6.85 10.00 -5.51
C TYR A 98 8.07 9.59 -4.66
N HIS A 99 8.86 10.56 -4.17
CA HIS A 99 9.96 10.27 -3.24
C HIS A 99 9.39 9.64 -1.96
N LYS A 100 9.43 8.31 -1.91
CA LYS A 100 9.10 7.55 -0.70
C LYS A 100 10.07 7.98 0.37
N TYR A 101 9.54 8.36 1.53
CA TYR A 101 10.37 8.59 2.70
C TYR A 101 11.04 7.26 3.04
N ASP A 102 12.36 7.20 2.92
CA ASP A 102 13.15 6.15 3.53
C ASP A 102 13.40 6.61 4.98
N PRO A 103 12.83 5.94 6.00
CA PRO A 103 13.23 6.23 7.36
C PRO A 103 14.74 6.01 7.48
N PRO A 104 15.46 6.84 8.25
CA PRO A 104 16.87 6.57 8.51
C PRO A 104 17.00 5.15 9.05
N THR A 105 17.96 4.40 8.51
CA THR A 105 18.29 3.06 9.02
C THR A 105 18.86 3.24 10.42
N TYR A 106 18.20 2.70 11.44
CA TYR A 106 18.70 2.72 12.83
C TYR A 106 19.68 1.57 13.11
N LEU A 107 20.21 0.93 12.06
CA LEU A 107 21.25 -0.07 12.21
C LEU A 107 22.60 0.65 12.31
N HIS A 108 23.23 0.51 13.46
CA HIS A 108 24.51 1.11 13.78
C HIS A 108 25.67 0.22 13.33
N HIS A 109 25.47 -1.09 13.22
CA HIS A 109 26.49 -2.05 12.78
C HIS A 109 26.49 -2.23 11.25
N SER A 110 27.64 -1.97 10.62
CA SER A 110 27.84 -2.14 9.18
C SER A 110 27.60 -3.58 8.71
N SER A 111 27.93 -4.58 9.54
CA SER A 111 27.67 -6.00 9.29
C SER A 111 26.17 -6.28 9.07
N TYR A 112 25.30 -5.70 9.89
CA TYR A 112 23.85 -5.85 9.77
C TYR A 112 23.25 -5.13 8.57
N VAL A 113 23.80 -3.97 8.21
CA VAL A 113 23.40 -3.27 6.98
C VAL A 113 23.72 -4.12 5.75
N LEU A 114 24.94 -4.68 5.68
CA LEU A 114 25.34 -5.57 4.58
C LEU A 114 24.50 -6.84 4.53
N LEU A 115 24.25 -7.48 5.67
CA LEU A 115 23.41 -8.67 5.78
C LEU A 115 21.97 -8.42 5.31
N LEU A 116 21.38 -7.28 5.72
CA LEU A 116 20.04 -6.90 5.29
C LEU A 116 19.98 -6.66 3.78
N ASN A 117 20.99 -6.00 3.22
CA ASN A 117 21.07 -5.75 1.77
C ASN A 117 21.23 -7.06 0.98
N ASP A 118 22.09 -7.98 1.43
CA ASP A 118 22.25 -9.30 0.80
C ASP A 118 20.93 -10.10 0.86
N TYR A 119 20.23 -10.08 2.00
CA TYR A 119 18.92 -10.73 2.11
C TYR A 119 17.88 -10.13 1.17
N VAL A 120 17.78 -8.80 1.09
CA VAL A 120 16.85 -8.11 0.20
C VAL A 120 17.17 -8.44 -1.26
N ASN A 121 18.44 -8.54 -1.63
CA ASN A 121 18.86 -8.94 -2.97
C ASN A 121 18.54 -10.43 -3.25
N ASN A 122 18.74 -11.32 -2.27
CA ASN A 122 18.32 -12.71 -2.40
C ASN A 122 16.81 -12.83 -2.66
N LEU A 123 15.98 -12.06 -1.95
CA LEU A 123 14.52 -12.06 -2.20
C LEU A 123 14.16 -11.58 -3.61
N LYS A 124 14.92 -10.62 -4.18
CA LYS A 124 14.76 -10.21 -5.59
C LYS A 124 15.13 -11.35 -6.54
N ASN A 125 16.25 -12.02 -6.29
CA ASN A 125 16.74 -13.13 -7.12
C ASN A 125 15.76 -14.33 -7.08
N GLU A 126 15.07 -14.56 -5.97
CA GLU A 126 13.99 -15.54 -5.85
C GLU A 126 12.69 -15.13 -6.58
N GLY A 127 12.67 -13.97 -7.23
CA GLY A 127 11.50 -13.46 -7.95
C GLY A 127 10.34 -13.05 -7.03
N LYS A 128 10.59 -12.71 -5.76
CA LYS A 128 9.53 -12.27 -4.85
C LYS A 128 8.93 -10.95 -5.31
N ALA A 129 7.62 -10.81 -5.15
CA ALA A 129 6.93 -9.55 -5.43
C ALA A 129 7.47 -8.41 -4.56
N PHE A 130 7.58 -7.20 -5.13
CA PHE A 130 8.10 -6.00 -4.46
C PHE A 130 7.49 -5.75 -3.07
N GLY A 131 6.16 -5.88 -2.94
CA GLY A 131 5.48 -5.70 -1.65
C GLY A 131 5.93 -6.72 -0.59
N THR A 132 6.20 -7.97 -0.99
CA THR A 132 6.74 -9.00 -0.09
C THR A 132 8.16 -8.66 0.32
N ILE A 133 9.01 -8.23 -0.63
CA ILE A 133 10.39 -7.81 -0.35
C ILE A 133 10.39 -6.67 0.68
N GLN A 134 9.54 -5.66 0.51
CA GLN A 134 9.45 -4.55 1.46
C GLN A 134 9.02 -5.02 2.85
N THR A 135 7.94 -5.80 2.95
CA THR A 135 7.47 -6.30 4.25
C THR A 135 8.52 -7.18 4.92
N TYR A 136 9.21 -8.04 4.16
CA TYR A 136 10.21 -8.94 4.72
C TYR A 136 11.45 -8.16 5.16
N GLY A 137 11.91 -7.19 4.36
CA GLY A 137 13.02 -6.32 4.72
C GLY A 137 12.75 -5.47 5.96
N ILE A 138 11.52 -4.96 6.14
CA ILE A 138 11.14 -4.20 7.35
C ILE A 138 11.22 -5.09 8.59
N VAL A 139 10.63 -6.29 8.54
CA VAL A 139 10.64 -7.21 9.70
C VAL A 139 12.05 -7.68 10.03
N SER A 140 12.85 -8.00 9.01
CA SER A 140 14.27 -8.34 9.19
C SER A 140 15.06 -7.21 9.82
N ARG A 141 14.83 -5.96 9.38
CA ARG A 141 15.47 -4.78 9.97
C ARG A 141 15.10 -4.62 11.44
N GLN A 142 13.82 -4.73 11.79
CA GLN A 142 13.37 -4.65 13.18
C GLN A 142 13.98 -5.74 14.07
N PHE A 143 14.24 -6.92 13.50
CA PHE A 143 14.96 -7.97 14.22
C PHE A 143 16.42 -7.60 14.44
N LEU A 144 17.11 -7.09 13.42
CA LEU A 144 18.50 -6.66 13.54
C LEU A 144 18.64 -5.49 14.53
N GLU A 145 17.75 -4.49 14.49
CA GLU A 145 17.68 -3.39 15.46
C GLU A 145 17.48 -3.94 16.89
N TYR A 146 16.66 -4.98 17.06
CA TYR A 146 16.51 -5.66 18.36
C TYR A 146 17.79 -6.35 18.84
N LEU A 147 18.59 -6.94 17.93
CA LEU A 147 19.88 -7.53 18.28
C LEU A 147 20.87 -6.47 18.77
N GLU A 148 20.93 -5.31 18.11
CA GLU A 148 21.76 -4.18 18.55
C GLU A 148 21.37 -3.70 19.95
N LEU A 149 20.06 -3.59 20.22
CA LEU A 149 19.56 -3.24 21.56
C LEU A 149 19.91 -4.27 22.64
N LYS A 150 20.21 -5.51 22.25
CA LYS A 150 20.69 -6.58 23.13
C LYS A 150 22.22 -6.70 23.16
N ASN A 151 22.94 -5.76 22.56
CA ASN A 151 24.40 -5.74 22.42
C ASN A 151 24.96 -6.98 21.71
N ILE A 152 24.16 -7.64 20.86
CA ILE A 152 24.61 -8.75 20.01
C ILE A 152 25.18 -8.13 18.74
N LYS A 153 26.49 -8.28 18.52
CA LYS A 153 27.23 -7.63 17.43
C LYS A 153 27.36 -8.50 16.18
N ASP A 154 27.29 -9.82 16.34
CA ASP A 154 27.33 -10.80 15.25
C ASP A 154 26.05 -11.63 15.21
N ILE A 155 25.56 -11.91 14.00
CA ILE A 155 24.42 -12.79 13.78
C ILE A 155 24.73 -14.24 14.22
N ALA A 156 26.01 -14.63 14.19
CA ALA A 156 26.47 -15.94 14.62
C ALA A 156 26.24 -16.19 16.12
N ASP A 157 26.24 -15.14 16.93
CA ASP A 157 26.04 -15.20 18.39
C ASP A 157 24.56 -15.30 18.79
N VAL A 158 23.64 -15.24 17.82
CA VAL A 158 22.21 -15.28 18.10
C VAL A 158 21.79 -16.67 18.56
N GLN A 159 21.18 -16.72 19.75
CA GLN A 159 20.63 -17.94 20.33
C GLN A 159 19.12 -18.08 20.07
N LEU A 160 18.61 -19.31 20.21
CA LEU A 160 17.17 -19.60 20.09
C LEU A 160 16.32 -18.74 21.05
N ILE A 161 16.81 -18.53 22.28
CA ILE A 161 16.10 -17.73 23.29
C ILE A 161 15.95 -16.27 22.85
N THR A 162 16.94 -15.68 22.18
CA THR A 162 16.89 -14.31 21.64
C THR A 162 15.76 -14.17 20.61
N VAL A 163 15.62 -15.17 19.72
CA VAL A 163 14.53 -15.20 18.73
C VAL A 163 13.16 -15.34 19.41
N SER A 164 13.06 -16.22 20.41
CA SER A 164 11.82 -16.41 21.17
C SER A 164 11.40 -15.14 21.93
N LEU A 165 12.35 -14.39 22.49
CA LEU A 165 12.10 -13.12 23.20
C LEU A 165 11.78 -11.96 22.26
N PHE A 166 12.22 -12.00 21.00
CA PHE A 166 11.87 -11.00 19.99
C PHE A 166 10.38 -11.05 19.58
N ILE A 167 9.78 -12.25 19.53
CA ILE A 167 8.38 -12.42 19.11
C ILE A 167 7.38 -11.61 19.98
N PRO A 168 7.42 -11.67 21.32
CA PRO A 168 6.55 -10.85 22.15
C PRO A 168 6.92 -9.37 22.15
N SER A 169 8.18 -8.99 21.86
CA SER A 169 8.54 -7.58 21.75
C SER A 169 7.98 -6.94 20.49
N ILE A 170 8.07 -7.64 19.35
CA ILE A 170 7.50 -7.15 18.09
C ILE A 170 5.97 -7.23 18.07
N SER A 171 5.35 -8.18 18.78
CA SER A 171 3.88 -8.30 18.79
C SER A 171 3.18 -7.07 19.37
N LYS A 172 3.84 -6.28 20.23
CA LYS A 172 3.30 -5.01 20.74
C LYS A 172 3.15 -3.94 19.66
N GLN A 173 3.87 -4.05 18.55
CA GLN A 173 3.86 -3.09 17.44
C GLN A 173 2.90 -3.48 16.31
N TYR A 174 2.36 -4.70 16.34
CA TYR A 174 1.58 -5.26 15.25
C TYR A 174 0.22 -5.77 15.73
N GLN A 175 -0.79 -5.65 14.86
CA GLN A 175 -2.06 -6.31 15.07
C GLN A 175 -1.89 -7.84 15.07
N PRO A 176 -2.67 -8.60 15.86
CA PRO A 176 -2.56 -10.07 15.93
C PRO A 176 -2.66 -10.76 14.56
N THR A 177 -3.49 -10.23 13.66
CA THR A 177 -3.66 -10.76 12.29
C THR A 177 -2.41 -10.54 11.42
N SER A 178 -1.64 -9.48 11.67
CA SER A 178 -0.40 -9.17 10.97
C SER A 178 0.77 -10.06 11.41
N MET A 179 0.72 -10.59 12.64
CA MET A 179 1.80 -11.40 13.20
C MET A 179 2.14 -12.63 12.36
N ARG A 180 1.17 -13.24 11.68
CA ARG A 180 1.45 -14.34 10.74
C ARG A 180 2.46 -13.94 9.66
N THR A 181 2.32 -12.73 9.11
CA THR A 181 3.21 -12.21 8.07
C THR A 181 4.57 -11.89 8.66
N VAL A 182 4.60 -11.29 9.85
CA VAL A 182 5.84 -11.00 10.59
C VAL A 182 6.63 -12.27 10.87
N LEU A 183 6.00 -13.31 11.42
CA LEU A 183 6.65 -14.59 11.70
C LEU A 183 7.11 -15.29 10.42
N SER A 184 6.37 -15.17 9.32
CA SER A 184 6.78 -15.72 8.02
C SER A 184 8.01 -15.00 7.45
N ALA A 185 8.05 -13.67 7.57
CA ALA A 185 9.19 -12.85 7.16
C ALA A 185 10.44 -13.18 7.99
N LEU A 186 10.30 -13.23 9.32
CA LEU A 186 11.38 -13.61 10.22
C LEU A 186 11.92 -15.01 9.92
N ARG A 187 11.01 -15.98 9.67
CA ARG A 187 11.38 -17.35 9.30
C ARG A 187 12.17 -17.41 7.99
N SER A 188 11.74 -16.62 7.00
CA SER A 188 12.44 -16.49 5.72
C SER A 188 13.85 -15.95 5.91
N PHE A 189 14.01 -14.90 6.73
CA PHE A 189 15.31 -14.31 7.03
C PHE A 189 16.27 -15.27 7.75
N LEU A 190 15.80 -15.94 8.81
CA LEU A 190 16.64 -16.90 9.54
C LEU A 190 17.05 -18.10 8.69
N ARG A 191 16.18 -18.56 7.78
CA ARG A 191 16.52 -19.61 6.81
C ARG A 191 17.58 -19.14 5.81
N PHE A 192 17.50 -17.89 5.37
CA PHE A 192 18.52 -17.28 4.52
C PHE A 192 19.87 -17.20 5.24
N ALA A 193 19.89 -16.70 6.47
CA ALA A 193 21.12 -16.63 7.26
C ALA A 193 21.77 -18.01 7.46
N LYS A 194 20.95 -19.05 7.73
CA LYS A 194 21.43 -20.44 7.80
C LYS A 194 21.99 -20.93 6.48
N LYS A 195 21.31 -20.65 5.35
CA LYS A 195 21.75 -21.06 4.01
C LYS A 195 23.10 -20.44 3.64
N LYS A 196 23.39 -19.24 4.14
CA LYS A 196 24.68 -18.55 4.00
C LYS A 196 25.73 -18.99 5.03
N ASN A 197 25.44 -20.00 5.85
CA ASN A 197 26.29 -20.48 6.95
C ASN A 197 26.68 -19.39 7.97
N LEU A 198 25.84 -18.37 8.13
CA LEU A 198 26.07 -17.29 9.10
C LEU A 198 25.60 -17.62 10.51
N ILE A 199 24.78 -18.67 10.66
CA ILE A 199 24.28 -19.16 11.94
C ILE A 199 24.47 -20.68 12.04
N ASN A 200 24.97 -21.14 13.19
CA ASN A 200 25.32 -22.54 13.40
C ASN A 200 24.10 -23.44 13.64
N CYS A 201 23.01 -22.88 14.19
CA CYS A 201 21.82 -23.63 14.52
C CYS A 201 20.59 -23.13 13.75
N SER A 202 19.57 -23.99 13.63
CA SER A 202 18.35 -23.66 12.89
C SER A 202 17.42 -22.77 13.71
N LEU A 203 17.78 -21.48 13.85
CA LEU A 203 17.04 -20.49 14.63
C LEU A 203 15.56 -20.33 14.22
N SER A 204 15.23 -20.66 12.97
CA SER A 204 13.84 -20.68 12.48
C SER A 204 12.91 -21.60 13.28
N ARG A 205 13.45 -22.55 14.05
CA ARG A 205 12.70 -23.48 14.93
C ARG A 205 12.11 -22.78 16.17
N ALA A 206 12.67 -21.64 16.59
CA ALA A 206 12.09 -20.83 17.66
C ALA A 206 10.77 -20.15 17.26
N ILE A 207 10.44 -20.12 15.97
CA ILE A 207 9.25 -19.43 15.46
C ILE A 207 8.05 -20.39 15.46
N PRO A 208 6.97 -20.08 16.21
CA PRO A 208 5.76 -20.91 16.28
C PRO A 208 5.20 -21.25 14.89
N GLY A 209 4.86 -22.53 14.70
CA GLY A 209 4.35 -23.05 13.42
C GLY A 209 2.98 -22.48 13.04
N SER A 210 2.15 -22.19 14.02
CA SER A 210 0.83 -21.58 13.85
C SER A 210 0.66 -20.39 14.80
N PHE A 211 -0.07 -19.38 14.35
CA PHE A 211 -0.57 -18.31 15.21
C PHE A 211 -2.08 -18.44 15.20
N GLY A 212 -2.70 -18.41 16.39
CA GLY A 212 -4.14 -18.59 16.54
C GLY A 212 -4.91 -17.67 15.60
N ARG A 213 -5.82 -18.23 14.79
CA ARG A 213 -6.72 -17.42 13.99
C ARG A 213 -7.79 -16.90 14.93
N LYS A 214 -7.82 -15.59 15.18
CA LYS A 214 -9.10 -14.96 15.48
C LYS A 214 -9.84 -14.88 14.15
N THR A 215 -10.73 -15.83 13.88
CA THR A 215 -11.59 -15.78 12.69
C THR A 215 -12.59 -14.66 12.92
N LEU A 216 -12.23 -13.45 12.49
CA LEU A 216 -13.18 -12.34 12.46
C LEU A 216 -14.15 -12.61 11.31
N ILE A 217 -15.45 -12.37 11.56
CA ILE A 217 -16.44 -12.26 10.49
C ILE A 217 -15.91 -11.20 9.53
N VAL A 218 -15.86 -11.54 8.25
CA VAL A 218 -15.32 -10.64 7.25
C VAL A 218 -16.24 -9.43 7.14
N PRO A 219 -15.71 -8.20 7.30
CA PRO A 219 -16.55 -7.01 7.25
C PRO A 219 -17.02 -6.78 5.82
N THR A 220 -18.33 -6.76 5.64
CA THR A 220 -19.03 -6.37 4.42
C THR A 220 -19.68 -5.00 4.60
N ILE A 221 -20.22 -4.43 3.52
CA ILE A 221 -21.13 -3.29 3.58
C ILE A 221 -22.57 -3.79 3.36
N THR A 222 -23.51 -3.15 4.04
CA THR A 222 -24.94 -3.39 3.86
C THR A 222 -25.47 -2.75 2.57
N PRO A 223 -26.63 -3.18 2.03
CA PRO A 223 -27.26 -2.52 0.88
C PRO A 223 -27.50 -1.02 1.10
N LYS A 224 -27.87 -0.63 2.33
CA LYS A 224 -28.06 0.78 2.71
C LYS A 224 -26.74 1.57 2.69
N GLU A 225 -25.65 0.97 3.18
CA GLU A 225 -24.32 1.57 3.09
C GLU A 225 -23.84 1.68 1.64
N GLU A 226 -24.09 0.67 0.80
CA GLU A 226 -23.77 0.72 -0.63
C GLU A 226 -24.49 1.88 -1.33
N GLN A 227 -25.79 2.01 -1.10
CA GLN A 227 -26.57 3.11 -1.67
C GLN A 227 -26.02 4.47 -1.24
N LYS A 228 -25.76 4.65 0.07
CA LYS A 228 -25.17 5.89 0.61
C LYS A 228 -23.78 6.17 0.04
N LEU A 229 -22.95 5.14 -0.07
CA LEU A 229 -21.58 5.23 -0.60
C LEU A 229 -21.59 5.71 -2.06
N LEU A 230 -22.48 5.17 -2.89
CA LEU A 230 -22.57 5.53 -4.30
C LEU A 230 -23.24 6.90 -4.49
N SER A 231 -24.27 7.22 -3.71
CA SER A 231 -24.98 8.50 -3.80
C SER A 231 -24.17 9.69 -3.28
N SER A 232 -23.20 9.47 -2.38
CA SER A 232 -22.36 10.54 -1.84
C SER A 232 -21.26 11.02 -2.81
N VAL A 233 -21.07 10.34 -3.94
CA VAL A 233 -20.02 10.72 -4.89
C VAL A 233 -20.53 11.82 -5.82
N ASP A 234 -19.91 13.00 -5.74
CA ASP A 234 -20.19 14.11 -6.67
C ASP A 234 -19.63 13.82 -8.07
N ARG A 235 -20.50 13.35 -8.96
CA ARG A 235 -20.15 12.98 -10.35
C ARG A 235 -19.97 14.18 -11.28
N ASN A 236 -20.13 15.43 -10.81
CA ASN A 236 -19.88 16.61 -11.64
C ASN A 236 -18.38 16.95 -11.74
N THR A 237 -17.54 16.39 -10.86
CA THR A 237 -16.09 16.60 -10.90
C THR A 237 -15.36 15.44 -11.61
N PRO A 238 -14.24 15.71 -12.31
CA PRO A 238 -13.36 14.67 -12.85
C PRO A 238 -12.96 13.61 -11.80
N SER A 239 -12.71 14.06 -10.57
CA SER A 239 -12.31 13.18 -9.47
C SER A 239 -13.46 12.30 -8.98
N GLY A 240 -14.69 12.81 -8.96
CA GLY A 240 -15.85 12.05 -8.56
C GLY A 240 -16.28 11.03 -9.60
N LYS A 241 -16.28 11.37 -10.90
CA LYS A 241 -16.49 10.38 -11.99
C LYS A 241 -15.53 9.19 -11.88
N ARG A 242 -14.24 9.51 -11.70
CA ARG A 242 -13.20 8.50 -11.45
C ARG A 242 -13.52 7.63 -10.25
N ASN A 243 -13.79 8.25 -9.10
CA ASN A 243 -14.01 7.55 -7.85
C ASN A 243 -15.27 6.67 -7.91
N TYR A 244 -16.35 7.17 -8.52
CA TYR A 244 -17.60 6.43 -8.73
C TYR A 244 -17.36 5.16 -9.56
N ALA A 245 -16.70 5.29 -10.72
CA ALA A 245 -16.38 4.16 -11.58
C ALA A 245 -15.48 3.12 -10.87
N MET A 246 -14.48 3.57 -10.10
CA MET A 246 -13.62 2.66 -9.32
C MET A 246 -14.40 1.89 -8.24
N LEU A 247 -15.28 2.57 -7.49
CA LEU A 247 -16.09 1.96 -6.44
C LEU A 247 -17.10 0.97 -7.04
N LEU A 248 -17.76 1.35 -8.14
CA LEU A 248 -18.73 0.52 -8.82
C LEU A 248 -18.08 -0.75 -9.40
N LEU A 249 -16.91 -0.62 -10.04
CA LEU A 249 -16.09 -1.77 -10.45
C LEU A 249 -15.83 -2.72 -9.29
N ALA A 250 -15.39 -2.21 -8.14
CA ALA A 250 -15.07 -3.03 -6.98
C ALA A 250 -16.30 -3.77 -6.43
N LEU A 251 -17.46 -3.10 -6.38
CA LEU A 251 -18.72 -3.64 -5.88
C LEU A 251 -19.33 -4.68 -6.82
N ARG A 252 -19.25 -4.46 -8.13
CA ARG A 252 -19.90 -5.30 -9.14
C ARG A 252 -19.07 -6.49 -9.60
N THR A 253 -17.75 -6.31 -9.68
CA THR A 253 -16.84 -7.34 -10.24
C THR A 253 -15.93 -7.96 -9.19
N GLY A 254 -15.83 -7.34 -8.01
CA GLY A 254 -14.96 -7.81 -6.94
C GLY A 254 -13.47 -7.65 -7.25
N LEU A 255 -13.08 -6.96 -8.31
CA LEU A 255 -11.66 -6.77 -8.66
C LEU A 255 -10.85 -6.18 -7.49
N ARG A 256 -9.59 -6.61 -7.35
CA ARG A 256 -8.73 -6.08 -6.28
C ARG A 256 -8.35 -4.64 -6.60
N SER A 257 -8.09 -3.82 -5.58
CA SER A 257 -7.67 -2.43 -5.77
C SER A 257 -6.45 -2.27 -6.68
N ILE A 258 -5.48 -3.19 -6.59
CA ILE A 258 -4.30 -3.16 -7.46
C ILE A 258 -4.65 -3.47 -8.93
N ASP A 259 -5.65 -4.31 -9.18
CA ASP A 259 -6.10 -4.64 -10.53
C ASP A 259 -6.89 -3.46 -11.11
N ILE A 260 -7.82 -2.89 -10.34
CA ILE A 260 -8.59 -1.68 -10.73
C ILE A 260 -7.66 -0.51 -11.06
N SER A 261 -6.71 -0.19 -10.19
CA SER A 261 -5.77 0.93 -10.41
C SER A 261 -4.79 0.73 -11.57
N ASN A 262 -4.60 -0.50 -12.04
CA ASN A 262 -3.75 -0.81 -13.21
C ASN A 262 -4.56 -1.16 -14.46
N LEU A 263 -5.90 -1.09 -14.40
CA LEU A 263 -6.78 -1.38 -15.53
C LEU A 263 -6.47 -0.43 -16.69
N GLN A 264 -6.25 -0.98 -17.87
CA GLN A 264 -5.90 -0.24 -19.08
C GLN A 264 -7.07 -0.16 -20.04
N LEU A 265 -7.03 0.83 -20.94
CA LEU A 265 -8.06 1.03 -21.97
C LEU A 265 -8.25 -0.24 -22.83
N ILE A 266 -7.15 -0.91 -23.17
CA ILE A 266 -7.16 -2.16 -23.96
C ILE A 266 -7.80 -3.35 -23.23
N ASN A 267 -7.99 -3.28 -21.91
CA ASN A 267 -8.63 -4.35 -21.15
C ASN A 267 -10.17 -4.33 -21.27
N ILE A 268 -10.75 -3.31 -21.89
CA ILE A 268 -12.21 -3.17 -22.03
C ILE A 268 -12.60 -3.48 -23.47
N HIS A 269 -13.30 -4.59 -23.66
CA HIS A 269 -13.81 -5.02 -24.96
C HIS A 269 -15.29 -4.64 -25.08
N TRP A 270 -15.55 -3.40 -25.47
CA TRP A 270 -16.90 -2.83 -25.54
C TRP A 270 -17.87 -3.66 -26.42
N LYS A 271 -17.41 -4.20 -27.54
CA LYS A 271 -18.26 -5.03 -28.43
C LYS A 271 -18.57 -6.41 -27.84
N ALA A 272 -17.62 -6.99 -27.12
CA ALA A 272 -17.78 -8.31 -26.50
C ALA A 272 -18.43 -8.23 -25.10
N ASN A 273 -18.61 -7.02 -24.56
CA ASN A 273 -19.03 -6.78 -23.18
C ASN A 273 -18.16 -7.53 -22.15
N THR A 274 -16.84 -7.51 -22.33
CA THR A 274 -15.89 -8.15 -21.41
C THR A 274 -14.84 -7.19 -20.87
N ILE A 275 -14.36 -7.48 -19.66
CA ILE A 275 -13.18 -6.91 -19.03
C ILE A 275 -12.16 -8.04 -18.91
N GLU A 276 -11.01 -7.88 -19.56
CA GLU A 276 -9.99 -8.93 -19.66
C GLU A 276 -8.67 -8.44 -19.08
N ILE A 277 -8.20 -9.09 -18.01
CA ILE A 277 -6.98 -8.71 -17.30
C ILE A 277 -6.12 -9.91 -16.93
N VAL A 278 -4.84 -9.66 -16.70
CA VAL A 278 -3.97 -10.56 -15.91
C VAL A 278 -3.84 -9.99 -14.51
N GLN A 279 -4.36 -10.71 -13.52
CA GLN A 279 -4.40 -10.24 -12.14
C GLN A 279 -2.99 -10.03 -11.57
N LYS A 280 -2.70 -8.84 -11.03
CA LYS A 280 -1.35 -8.47 -10.56
C LYS A 280 -0.86 -9.30 -9.37
N LYS A 281 -1.78 -9.77 -8.51
CA LYS A 281 -1.39 -10.55 -7.31
C LYS A 281 -1.06 -12.00 -7.64
N THR A 282 -1.78 -12.61 -8.58
CA THR A 282 -1.76 -14.06 -8.83
C THR A 282 -1.12 -14.42 -10.17
N GLY A 283 -1.00 -13.48 -11.11
CA GLY A 283 -0.56 -13.73 -12.49
C GLY A 283 -1.59 -14.47 -13.34
N THR A 284 -2.81 -14.67 -12.83
CA THR A 284 -3.84 -15.45 -13.51
C THR A 284 -4.67 -14.57 -14.44
N PRO A 285 -4.91 -14.98 -15.69
CA PRO A 285 -5.89 -14.35 -16.57
C PRO A 285 -7.29 -14.39 -15.94
N LEU A 286 -8.05 -13.33 -16.10
CA LEU A 286 -9.42 -13.23 -15.63
C LEU A 286 -10.24 -12.46 -16.67
N VAL A 287 -11.35 -13.08 -17.07
CA VAL A 287 -12.37 -12.50 -17.94
C VAL A 287 -13.63 -12.27 -17.09
N LEU A 288 -14.15 -11.06 -17.12
CA LEU A 288 -15.35 -10.65 -16.39
C LEU A 288 -16.33 -9.99 -17.35
N PRO A 289 -17.65 -10.11 -17.14
CA PRO A 289 -18.61 -9.35 -17.90
C PRO A 289 -18.47 -7.85 -17.60
N LEU A 290 -18.54 -7.02 -18.65
CA LEU A 290 -18.70 -5.58 -18.54
C LEU A 290 -20.18 -5.27 -18.35
N LEU A 291 -20.61 -5.19 -17.09
CA LEU A 291 -21.98 -4.83 -16.75
C LEU A 291 -22.31 -3.41 -17.25
N THR A 292 -23.54 -3.18 -17.68
CA THR A 292 -23.97 -1.90 -18.28
C THR A 292 -23.71 -0.70 -17.37
N ASP A 293 -24.00 -0.81 -16.07
CA ASP A 293 -23.76 0.27 -15.11
C ASP A 293 -22.26 0.57 -14.93
N VAL A 294 -21.43 -0.48 -14.88
CA VAL A 294 -19.97 -0.39 -14.83
C VAL A 294 -19.41 0.24 -16.11
N GLY A 295 -19.86 -0.23 -17.27
CA GLY A 295 -19.45 0.29 -18.58
C GLY A 295 -19.78 1.77 -18.74
N ASN A 296 -21.01 2.17 -18.38
CA ASN A 296 -21.43 3.56 -18.42
C ASN A 296 -20.60 4.46 -17.49
N ALA A 297 -20.32 4.00 -16.27
CA ALA A 297 -19.48 4.76 -15.33
C ALA A 297 -18.04 4.93 -15.82
N ILE A 298 -17.47 3.87 -16.41
CA ILE A 298 -16.13 3.91 -17.02
C ILE A 298 -16.13 4.87 -18.21
N ALA A 299 -17.12 4.77 -19.10
CA ALA A 299 -17.24 5.62 -20.28
C ALA A 299 -17.38 7.10 -19.90
N ASP A 300 -18.25 7.44 -18.94
CA ASP A 300 -18.41 8.83 -18.48
C ASP A 300 -17.11 9.39 -17.91
N TYR A 301 -16.35 8.60 -17.15
CA TYR A 301 -15.03 9.04 -16.70
C TYR A 301 -14.06 9.21 -17.88
N ILE A 302 -13.95 8.24 -18.79
CA ILE A 302 -13.03 8.33 -19.94
C ILE A 302 -13.31 9.56 -20.80
N LEU A 303 -14.59 9.82 -21.11
CA LEU A 303 -15.01 10.89 -22.01
C LEU A 303 -15.02 12.26 -21.34
N ASN A 304 -15.44 12.33 -20.08
CA ASN A 304 -15.81 13.60 -19.44
C ASN A 304 -15.02 13.92 -18.16
N GLY A 305 -14.05 13.10 -17.76
CA GLY A 305 -13.29 13.33 -16.53
C GLY A 305 -11.82 12.87 -16.55
N ARG A 306 -11.43 12.02 -17.50
CA ARG A 306 -10.06 11.55 -17.63
C ARG A 306 -9.23 12.66 -18.28
N PRO A 307 -8.13 13.11 -17.65
CA PRO A 307 -7.27 14.10 -18.28
C PRO A 307 -6.66 13.55 -19.57
N TYR A 308 -6.43 14.42 -20.55
CA TYR A 308 -5.73 14.04 -21.78
C TYR A 308 -4.34 13.54 -21.42
N SER A 309 -4.05 12.29 -21.79
CA SER A 309 -2.79 11.62 -21.45
C SER A 309 -2.58 10.39 -22.32
N GLN A 310 -1.33 10.18 -22.73
CA GLN A 310 -0.86 9.00 -23.46
C GLN A 310 -0.73 7.75 -22.58
N LEU A 311 -0.97 7.86 -21.27
CA LEU A 311 -0.91 6.70 -20.37
C LEU A 311 -1.99 5.68 -20.75
N PRO A 312 -1.68 4.36 -20.75
CA PRO A 312 -2.67 3.34 -21.11
C PRO A 312 -3.69 3.09 -20.00
N GLN A 313 -3.40 3.48 -18.75
CA GLN A 313 -4.29 3.26 -17.62
C GLN A 313 -5.57 4.08 -17.74
N ILE A 314 -6.70 3.46 -17.39
CA ILE A 314 -7.99 4.13 -17.33
C ILE A 314 -7.94 5.19 -16.23
N PHE A 315 -7.66 4.76 -14.99
CA PHE A 315 -7.70 5.63 -13.82
C PHE A 315 -6.38 6.34 -13.55
N LEU A 316 -6.40 7.66 -13.63
CA LEU A 316 -5.25 8.54 -13.43
C LEU A 316 -5.40 9.45 -12.21
N LEU A 317 -4.30 10.06 -11.79
CA LEU A 317 -4.33 11.22 -10.90
C LEU A 317 -5.12 12.35 -11.57
N THR A 318 -5.86 13.11 -10.77
CA THR A 318 -6.72 14.22 -11.25
C THR A 318 -5.97 15.53 -11.41
N HIS A 319 -4.74 15.61 -10.89
CA HIS A 319 -3.90 16.79 -10.98
C HIS A 319 -2.57 16.42 -11.62
N ALA A 320 -2.03 17.38 -12.36
CA ALA A 320 -0.70 17.33 -12.91
C ALA A 320 0.36 17.13 -11.82
N PRO A 321 1.38 16.29 -12.05
CA PRO A 321 1.61 15.55 -13.28
C PRO A 321 0.69 14.33 -13.35
N TYR A 322 0.01 14.17 -14.49
CA TYR A 322 -0.90 13.06 -14.69
C TYR A 322 -0.11 11.76 -14.69
N HIS A 323 -0.42 10.89 -13.73
CA HIS A 323 0.23 9.61 -13.59
C HIS A 323 -0.78 8.54 -13.20
N LYS A 324 -0.39 7.26 -13.35
CA LYS A 324 -1.20 6.16 -12.84
C LYS A 324 -1.36 6.26 -11.33
N LEU A 325 -2.47 5.73 -10.81
CA LEU A 325 -2.71 5.66 -9.38
C LEU A 325 -1.65 4.78 -8.68
N SER A 326 -1.30 5.13 -7.43
CA SER A 326 -0.31 4.41 -6.60
C SER A 326 -0.76 3.02 -6.12
N GLY A 327 -1.79 2.45 -6.73
CA GLY A 327 -2.34 1.16 -6.37
C GLY A 327 -3.20 1.21 -5.12
N ARG A 328 -2.74 0.51 -4.08
CA ARG A 328 -3.50 0.27 -2.84
C ARG A 328 -3.80 1.55 -2.07
N SER A 329 -2.82 2.45 -1.95
CA SER A 329 -2.96 3.71 -1.20
C SER A 329 -3.98 4.64 -1.83
N SER A 330 -3.92 4.85 -3.15
CA SER A 330 -4.87 5.69 -3.88
C SER A 330 -6.30 5.13 -3.76
N CYS A 331 -6.50 3.83 -3.99
CA CYS A 331 -7.81 3.20 -3.81
C CYS A 331 -8.31 3.33 -2.37
N TYR A 332 -7.45 3.09 -1.37
CA TYR A 332 -7.84 3.25 0.04
C TYR A 332 -8.24 4.70 0.36
N SER A 333 -7.52 5.69 -0.17
CA SER A 333 -7.88 7.10 -0.02
C SER A 333 -9.23 7.42 -0.65
N VAL A 334 -9.53 6.86 -1.83
CA VAL A 334 -10.84 7.01 -2.48
C VAL A 334 -11.94 6.44 -1.59
N SER A 335 -11.86 5.15 -1.22
CA SER A 335 -12.92 4.52 -0.44
C SER A 335 -13.08 5.14 0.95
N ARG A 336 -11.98 5.46 1.63
CA ARG A 336 -12.02 6.13 2.95
C ARG A 336 -12.65 7.52 2.87
N LYS A 337 -12.31 8.31 1.84
CA LYS A 337 -12.90 9.64 1.66
C LYS A 337 -14.40 9.51 1.37
N THR A 338 -14.79 8.67 0.43
CA THR A 338 -16.21 8.50 0.08
C THR A 338 -17.03 7.96 1.24
N MET A 339 -16.54 6.98 2.00
CA MET A 339 -17.23 6.49 3.21
C MET A 339 -17.38 7.59 4.28
N LYS A 340 -16.36 8.46 4.41
CA LYS A 340 -16.45 9.65 5.27
C LYS A 340 -17.52 10.63 4.80
N ASP A 341 -17.51 10.97 3.52
CA ASP A 341 -18.46 11.91 2.94
C ASP A 341 -19.91 11.34 2.97
N ALA A 342 -20.06 10.01 2.94
CA ALA A 342 -21.34 9.31 3.12
C ALA A 342 -21.79 9.14 4.58
N GLY A 343 -20.95 9.49 5.56
CA GLY A 343 -21.24 9.32 6.99
C GLY A 343 -21.37 7.85 7.42
N ILE A 344 -20.65 6.93 6.79
CA ILE A 344 -20.68 5.50 7.11
C ILE A 344 -19.29 5.02 7.56
N ARG A 345 -19.25 4.01 8.44
CA ARG A 345 -18.02 3.34 8.86
C ARG A 345 -16.93 4.30 9.37
N GLN A 346 -17.28 5.15 10.33
CA GLN A 346 -16.38 6.18 10.89
C GLN A 346 -15.61 5.73 12.12
N ASP A 347 -15.89 4.54 12.65
CA ASP A 347 -15.34 4.09 13.93
C ASP A 347 -13.98 3.42 13.77
N ASN A 348 -13.23 3.37 14.87
CA ASN A 348 -11.95 2.69 14.92
C ASN A 348 -12.17 1.17 14.79
N GLY A 349 -11.50 0.56 13.81
CA GLY A 349 -11.65 -0.87 13.50
C GLY A 349 -12.49 -1.14 12.24
N ASP A 350 -13.24 -0.15 11.76
CA ASP A 350 -14.00 -0.28 10.51
C ASP A 350 -13.07 -0.51 9.31
N GLN A 351 -13.41 -1.49 8.49
CA GLN A 351 -12.71 -1.70 7.23
C GLN A 351 -13.25 -0.78 6.14
N ARG A 352 -12.40 0.16 5.72
CA ARG A 352 -12.76 1.21 4.75
C ARG A 352 -12.11 1.06 3.38
N GLY A 353 -11.50 -0.10 3.12
CA GLY A 353 -10.76 -0.36 1.88
C GLY A 353 -11.60 -1.09 0.84
N PHE A 354 -11.12 -1.07 -0.41
CA PHE A 354 -11.69 -1.84 -1.54
C PHE A 354 -11.80 -3.34 -1.28
N HIS A 355 -11.02 -3.89 -0.34
CA HIS A 355 -11.16 -5.29 0.04
C HIS A 355 -12.52 -5.58 0.69
N CYS A 356 -13.06 -4.64 1.47
CA CYS A 356 -14.41 -4.73 2.03
C CYS A 356 -15.48 -4.76 0.93
N LEU A 357 -15.33 -3.92 -0.10
CA LEU A 357 -16.26 -3.92 -1.25
C LEU A 357 -16.23 -5.27 -1.98
N ARG A 358 -15.04 -5.82 -2.23
CA ARG A 358 -14.87 -7.18 -2.77
C ARG A 358 -15.50 -8.24 -1.88
N HIS A 359 -15.36 -8.13 -0.56
CA HIS A 359 -15.99 -9.08 0.35
C HIS A 359 -17.51 -9.00 0.31
N SER A 360 -18.04 -7.80 0.09
CA SER A 360 -19.49 -7.56 -0.01
C SER A 360 -20.09 -8.22 -1.25
N LEU A 361 -19.38 -8.20 -2.40
CA LEU A 361 -19.80 -8.98 -3.57
C LEU A 361 -19.83 -10.49 -3.27
N ALA A 362 -18.76 -11.01 -2.66
CA ALA A 362 -18.66 -12.42 -2.34
C ALA A 362 -19.78 -12.87 -1.38
N ALA A 363 -20.09 -12.06 -0.37
CA ALA A 363 -21.18 -12.31 0.57
C ALA A 363 -22.56 -12.26 -0.11
N ARG A 364 -22.77 -11.30 -1.03
CA ARG A 364 -24.01 -11.20 -1.82
C ARG A 364 -24.22 -12.44 -2.69
N LEU A 365 -23.20 -12.83 -3.46
CA LEU A 365 -23.28 -14.02 -4.30
C LEU A 365 -23.55 -15.28 -3.46
N LEU A 366 -22.94 -15.38 -2.28
CA LEU A 366 -23.19 -16.49 -1.36
C LEU A 366 -24.63 -16.49 -0.84
N SER A 367 -25.18 -15.32 -0.48
CA SER A 367 -26.59 -15.20 -0.06
C SER A 367 -27.60 -15.44 -1.19
N GLU A 368 -27.18 -15.27 -2.44
CA GLU A 368 -27.94 -15.61 -3.65
C GLU A 368 -27.71 -17.07 -4.07
N GLU A 369 -27.22 -17.92 -3.15
CA GLU A 369 -26.99 -19.35 -3.35
C GLU A 369 -26.02 -19.69 -4.49
N THR A 370 -25.17 -18.73 -4.89
CA THR A 370 -24.17 -18.96 -5.94
C THR A 370 -23.14 -19.99 -5.44
N PRO A 371 -22.90 -21.09 -6.18
CA PRO A 371 -21.91 -22.09 -5.78
C PRO A 371 -20.52 -21.51 -5.53
N LEU A 372 -19.86 -21.92 -4.43
CA LEU A 372 -18.50 -21.48 -4.07
C LEU A 372 -17.47 -21.57 -5.22
N PRO A 373 -17.48 -22.60 -6.10
CA PRO A 373 -16.57 -22.64 -7.25
C PRO A 373 -16.78 -21.47 -8.21
N ILE A 374 -18.02 -21.03 -8.42
CA ILE A 374 -18.37 -19.88 -9.27
C ILE A 374 -17.91 -18.59 -8.61
N ILE A 375 -18.17 -18.41 -7.32
CA ILE A 375 -17.66 -17.26 -6.55
C ILE A 375 -16.12 -17.21 -6.62
N SER A 376 -15.45 -18.35 -6.47
CA SER A 376 -13.99 -18.48 -6.58
C SER A 376 -13.48 -18.07 -7.96
N SER A 377 -14.21 -18.43 -9.02
CA SER A 377 -13.91 -18.07 -10.41
C SER A 377 -14.04 -16.56 -10.64
N ILE A 378 -15.19 -15.97 -10.27
CA ILE A 378 -15.46 -14.51 -10.38
C ILE A 378 -14.38 -13.71 -9.65
N LEU A 379 -14.00 -14.17 -8.46
CA LEU A 379 -12.98 -13.51 -7.66
C LEU A 379 -11.54 -13.76 -8.18
N GLY A 380 -11.31 -14.72 -9.06
CA GLY A 380 -9.98 -15.13 -9.50
C GLY A 380 -9.14 -15.65 -8.33
N HIS A 381 -9.69 -16.62 -7.59
CA HIS A 381 -8.99 -17.33 -6.51
C HIS A 381 -8.32 -18.58 -7.07
N ARG A 382 -6.98 -18.65 -6.95
CA ARG A 382 -6.21 -19.85 -7.32
C ARG A 382 -6.39 -21.00 -6.33
N ASN A 383 -6.56 -20.68 -5.05
CA ASN A 383 -6.82 -21.68 -4.00
C ASN A 383 -8.27 -21.55 -3.52
N LYS A 384 -9.02 -22.65 -3.62
CA LYS A 384 -10.42 -22.77 -3.17
C LYS A 384 -10.60 -22.43 -1.69
N ASP A 385 -9.61 -22.69 -0.84
CA ASP A 385 -9.64 -22.31 0.58
C ASP A 385 -9.72 -20.79 0.81
N SER A 386 -9.31 -19.99 -0.18
CA SER A 386 -9.40 -18.52 -0.11
C SER A 386 -10.85 -18.04 -0.11
N THR A 387 -11.78 -18.86 -0.60
CA THR A 387 -13.22 -18.56 -0.66
C THR A 387 -13.93 -19.00 0.62
N LYS A 388 -13.37 -19.94 1.39
CA LYS A 388 -13.93 -20.37 2.69
C LYS A 388 -14.05 -19.24 3.72
N VAL A 389 -13.23 -18.18 3.57
CA VAL A 389 -13.29 -17.01 4.46
C VAL A 389 -14.67 -16.33 4.43
N TYR A 390 -15.41 -16.45 3.33
CA TYR A 390 -16.74 -15.87 3.14
C TYR A 390 -17.86 -16.67 3.77
N LEU A 391 -17.65 -17.96 4.08
CA LEU A 391 -18.68 -18.77 4.73
C LEU A 391 -19.15 -18.15 6.05
N SER A 392 -18.25 -17.43 6.74
CA SER A 392 -18.58 -16.72 7.98
C SER A 392 -19.61 -15.58 7.82
N THR A 393 -19.91 -15.14 6.60
CA THR A 393 -20.89 -14.07 6.34
C THR A 393 -22.31 -14.59 6.15
N ASP A 394 -22.49 -15.89 5.90
CA ASP A 394 -23.79 -16.52 5.63
C ASP A 394 -24.39 -17.13 6.90
N LEU A 395 -24.90 -16.25 7.77
CA LEU A 395 -25.50 -16.69 9.03
C LEU A 395 -26.75 -17.56 8.83
N ALA A 396 -27.47 -17.41 7.73
CA ALA A 396 -28.67 -18.20 7.46
C ALA A 396 -28.31 -19.67 7.23
N HIS A 397 -27.40 -19.96 6.30
CA HIS A 397 -26.95 -21.32 6.05
C HIS A 397 -26.11 -21.89 7.20
N LEU A 398 -25.32 -21.07 7.89
CA LEU A 398 -24.60 -21.52 9.09
C LEU A 398 -25.53 -21.98 10.21
N ARG A 399 -26.70 -21.34 10.39
CA ARG A 399 -27.71 -21.81 11.35
C ARG A 399 -28.29 -23.17 10.96
N ALA A 400 -28.46 -23.44 9.67
CA ALA A 400 -28.90 -24.76 9.20
C ALA A 400 -27.86 -25.87 9.46
N CYS A 401 -26.57 -25.51 9.59
CA CYS A 401 -25.52 -26.44 9.97
C CYS A 401 -25.37 -26.62 11.49
N ALA A 402 -26.11 -25.87 12.32
CA ALA A 402 -26.04 -26.02 13.76
C ALA A 402 -26.63 -27.36 14.19
N LEU A 403 -25.93 -28.08 15.06
CA LEU A 403 -26.45 -29.30 15.66
C LEU A 403 -27.63 -28.96 16.57
N SER A 404 -28.64 -29.84 16.60
CA SER A 404 -29.72 -29.76 17.57
C SER A 404 -29.16 -29.87 18.99
N LEU A 405 -29.75 -29.11 19.92
CA LEU A 405 -29.46 -29.26 21.36
C LEU A 405 -30.23 -30.43 22.00
N GLN A 406 -31.00 -31.20 21.22
CA GLN A 406 -31.66 -32.43 21.72
C GLN A 406 -30.63 -33.40 22.32
N GLY A 407 -30.88 -33.83 23.55
CA GLY A 407 -30.00 -34.75 24.29
C GLY A 407 -28.91 -34.08 25.12
N ILE A 408 -28.82 -32.75 25.13
CA ILE A 408 -28.02 -32.00 26.10
C ILE A 408 -28.94 -31.62 27.26
N GLU A 409 -28.86 -32.37 28.37
CA GLU A 409 -29.56 -32.01 29.61
C GLU A 409 -28.98 -30.70 30.14
N VAL A 410 -29.79 -29.64 30.15
CA VAL A 410 -29.42 -28.37 30.79
C VAL A 410 -29.76 -28.52 32.27
N THR A 411 -28.79 -28.97 33.07
CA THR A 411 -28.93 -28.98 34.53
C THR A 411 -28.85 -27.55 35.06
N GLN A 412 -29.84 -27.16 35.85
CA GLN A 412 -30.07 -25.80 36.34
C GLN A 412 -28.90 -25.22 37.16
N GLU A 413 -27.97 -26.05 37.63
CA GLU A 413 -26.78 -25.67 38.39
C GLU A 413 -25.69 -24.93 37.58
N GLU A 414 -25.72 -24.98 36.24
CA GLU A 414 -24.70 -24.32 35.39
C GLU A 414 -25.10 -22.92 34.91
N LEU A 415 -26.29 -22.43 35.27
CA LEU A 415 -26.83 -21.12 34.88
C LEU A 415 -26.92 -20.09 36.03
N LEU A 416 -26.42 -20.45 37.22
CA LEU A 416 -26.15 -19.55 38.35
C LEU A 416 -24.65 -19.30 38.47
#